data_AF-A0A2E0V2F8-F1
#
_entry.id   AF-A0A2E0V2F8-F1
#
_cell.length_a   1.000
_cell.length_b   1.000
_cell.length_c   1.000
_cell.angle_alpha   90.00
_cell.angle_beta   90.00
_cell.angle_gamma   90.00
#
_symmetry.space_group_name_H-M   'P 1'
#
loop_
_entity.id
_entity.type
_entity.pdbx_description
1 polymer ?
#
loop_
_entity_poly.entity_id
_entity_poly.type
_entity_poly.pdbx_seq_one_letter_code
_entity_poly.pdbx_strand_id
1 'polypeptide(L)'
;MEDYFDTLTDNQKTLFLSIANFAFNLGYKVKKDKTSALGYTFTNNKIKKTILRFTSQQGKPILKLKFFASSSYSVFFQNLIRFTIEEYDYKYTGCYGCGKCDGTEGYQYQYLDGREYFRCGLELIEIFDVENVPLEEFLLLFKKQHEYYLPGNK
;
A
#
# COMPACT_ATOMS: atom_id res chain seq x y z
N MET A 1 -1.89 -12.72 -14.22
CA MET A 1 -0.71 -12.22 -13.49
C MET A 1 0.57 -12.92 -13.90
N GLU A 2 0.54 -13.99 -14.70
CA GLU A 2 1.74 -14.67 -15.21
C GLU A 2 2.73 -13.69 -15.85
N ASP A 3 2.26 -12.84 -16.76
CA ASP A 3 3.03 -11.75 -17.38
C ASP A 3 3.75 -10.81 -16.41
N TYR A 4 3.24 -10.62 -15.18
CA TYR A 4 3.93 -9.86 -14.13
C TYR A 4 4.97 -10.70 -13.41
N PHE A 5 4.63 -11.96 -13.09
CA PHE A 5 5.58 -12.86 -12.43
C PHE A 5 6.77 -13.21 -13.31
N ASP A 6 6.61 -13.21 -14.63
CA ASP A 6 7.69 -13.44 -15.59
C ASP A 6 8.77 -12.34 -15.55
N THR A 7 8.45 -11.15 -15.03
CA THR A 7 9.42 -10.05 -14.89
C THR A 7 10.18 -10.09 -13.57
N LEU A 8 9.88 -11.03 -12.68
CA LEU A 8 10.43 -11.10 -11.32
C LEU A 8 11.58 -12.11 -11.21
N THR A 9 12.52 -11.84 -10.32
CA THR A 9 13.47 -12.86 -9.84
C THR A 9 12.75 -13.91 -8.99
N ASP A 10 13.34 -15.08 -8.76
CA ASP A 10 12.67 -16.15 -8.00
C ASP A 10 12.37 -15.77 -6.54
N ASN A 11 13.23 -14.97 -5.91
CA ASN A 11 12.99 -14.40 -4.59
C ASN A 11 11.80 -13.45 -4.60
N GLN A 12 11.72 -12.57 -5.61
CA GLN A 12 10.60 -11.65 -5.78
C GLN A 12 9.31 -12.41 -6.07
N LYS A 13 9.33 -13.45 -6.92
CA LYS A 13 8.16 -14.30 -7.17
C LYS A 13 7.63 -14.89 -5.87
N THR A 14 8.52 -15.43 -5.03
CA THR A 14 8.14 -16.02 -3.73
C THR A 14 7.43 -15.01 -2.83
N LEU A 15 7.97 -13.78 -2.72
CA LEU A 15 7.35 -12.70 -1.97
C LEU A 15 5.96 -12.32 -2.52
N PHE A 16 5.89 -12.02 -3.81
CA PHE A 16 4.67 -11.55 -4.46
C PHE A 16 3.57 -12.63 -4.47
N LEU A 17 3.95 -13.92 -4.64
CA LEU A 17 3.03 -15.04 -4.52
C LEU A 17 2.48 -15.16 -3.09
N SER A 18 3.33 -15.01 -2.08
CA SER A 18 2.89 -15.04 -0.67
C SER A 18 1.87 -13.96 -0.37
N ILE A 19 2.12 -12.74 -0.85
CA ILE A 19 1.20 -11.61 -0.71
C ILE A 19 -0.10 -11.84 -1.50
N ALA A 20 -0.02 -12.31 -2.74
CA ALA A 20 -1.19 -12.59 -3.57
C ALA A 20 -2.07 -13.68 -2.97
N ASN A 21 -1.47 -14.79 -2.51
CA ASN A 21 -2.18 -15.88 -1.84
C ASN A 21 -2.89 -15.40 -0.58
N PHE A 22 -2.22 -14.57 0.23
CA PHE A 22 -2.84 -13.96 1.39
C PHE A 22 -4.03 -13.06 1.02
N ALA A 23 -3.89 -12.23 -0.02
CA ALA A 23 -5.00 -11.41 -0.54
C ALA A 23 -6.18 -12.28 -1.02
N PHE A 24 -5.91 -13.38 -1.71
CA PHE A 24 -6.95 -14.32 -2.16
C PHE A 24 -7.66 -14.97 -0.98
N ASN A 25 -6.94 -15.34 0.08
CA ASN A 25 -7.52 -15.88 1.30
C ASN A 25 -8.42 -14.85 2.03
N LEU A 26 -8.11 -13.55 1.92
CA LEU A 26 -8.99 -12.46 2.38
C LEU A 26 -10.16 -12.16 1.42
N GLY A 27 -10.30 -12.94 0.34
CA GLY A 27 -11.39 -12.80 -0.64
C GLY A 27 -11.19 -11.70 -1.67
N TYR A 28 -9.96 -11.23 -1.88
CA TYR A 28 -9.67 -10.29 -2.97
C TYR A 28 -9.68 -11.00 -4.32
N LYS A 29 -10.09 -10.25 -5.35
CA LYS A 29 -9.92 -10.58 -6.76
C LYS A 29 -8.91 -9.63 -7.36
N VAL A 30 -8.11 -10.12 -8.30
CA VAL A 30 -7.12 -9.30 -8.98
C VAL A 30 -7.57 -8.93 -10.39
N LYS A 31 -7.25 -7.72 -10.81
CA LYS A 31 -7.56 -7.20 -12.14
C LYS A 31 -6.33 -6.54 -12.73
N LYS A 32 -6.00 -6.87 -13.99
CA LYS A 32 -4.97 -6.17 -14.75
C LYS A 32 -5.39 -4.73 -15.01
N ASP A 33 -4.49 -3.80 -14.74
CA ASP A 33 -4.73 -2.38 -14.97
C ASP A 33 -4.73 -2.06 -16.47
N LYS A 34 -5.56 -1.11 -16.88
CA LYS A 34 -5.64 -0.64 -18.28
C LYS A 34 -4.74 0.58 -18.49
N THR A 35 -3.48 0.45 -18.09
CA THR A 35 -2.45 1.51 -18.19
C THR A 35 -1.27 1.03 -19.03
N SER A 36 -0.42 1.95 -19.49
CA SER A 36 0.82 1.62 -20.20
C SER A 36 1.80 0.84 -19.32
N ALA A 37 1.84 1.15 -18.02
CA ALA A 37 2.59 0.37 -17.03
C ALA A 37 1.87 -0.95 -16.72
N LEU A 38 2.65 -2.03 -16.64
CA LEU A 38 2.13 -3.33 -16.20
C LEU A 38 1.75 -3.23 -14.72
N GLY A 39 0.49 -3.51 -14.41
CA GLY A 39 -0.02 -3.43 -13.06
C GLY A 39 -1.25 -4.30 -12.83
N TYR A 40 -1.44 -4.66 -11.57
CA TYR A 40 -2.50 -5.50 -11.08
C TYR A 40 -3.06 -4.93 -9.78
N THR A 41 -4.32 -4.53 -9.82
CA THR A 41 -5.04 -4.00 -8.65
C THR A 41 -5.83 -5.11 -7.97
N PHE A 42 -5.68 -5.24 -6.66
CA PHE A 42 -6.46 -6.16 -5.84
C PHE A 42 -7.71 -5.45 -5.32
N THR A 43 -8.86 -6.06 -5.59
CA THR A 43 -10.19 -5.51 -5.29
C THR A 43 -10.99 -6.48 -4.44
N ASN A 44 -11.77 -5.96 -3.50
CA ASN A 44 -12.65 -6.77 -2.68
C ASN A 44 -14.02 -6.09 -2.56
N ASN A 45 -15.08 -6.83 -2.91
CA ASN A 45 -16.44 -6.30 -3.01
C ASN A 45 -17.04 -5.86 -1.68
N LYS A 46 -16.54 -6.38 -0.55
CA LYS A 46 -17.03 -6.02 0.79
C LYS A 46 -16.53 -4.64 1.22
N ILE A 47 -15.27 -4.32 0.93
CA ILE A 47 -14.63 -3.07 1.38
C ILE A 47 -14.74 -1.92 0.36
N LYS A 48 -14.87 -2.23 -0.94
CA LYS A 48 -14.98 -1.25 -2.04
C LYS A 48 -13.87 -0.17 -2.06
N LYS A 49 -12.70 -0.48 -1.49
CA LYS A 49 -11.50 0.38 -1.45
C LYS A 49 -10.30 -0.41 -1.95
N THR A 50 -9.38 0.26 -2.65
CA THR A 50 -8.10 -0.34 -3.03
C THR A 50 -7.13 -0.23 -1.86
N ILE A 51 -6.57 -1.38 -1.45
CA ILE A 51 -5.53 -1.46 -0.41
C ILE A 51 -4.21 -1.96 -0.97
N LEU A 52 -4.24 -2.85 -1.97
CA LEU A 52 -3.06 -3.53 -2.49
C LEU A 52 -3.02 -3.42 -4.01
N ARG A 53 -1.84 -3.11 -4.54
CA ARG A 53 -1.58 -3.09 -5.98
C ARG A 53 -0.14 -3.52 -6.27
N PHE A 54 0.04 -4.28 -7.33
CA PHE A 54 1.35 -4.58 -7.90
C PHE A 54 1.52 -3.73 -9.15
N THR A 55 2.65 -3.09 -9.31
CA THR A 55 2.98 -2.33 -10.53
C THR A 55 4.43 -2.57 -10.92
N SER A 56 4.79 -2.21 -12.14
CA SER A 56 6.19 -2.06 -12.53
C SER A 56 6.46 -0.66 -13.05
N GLN A 57 7.65 -0.15 -12.77
CA GLN A 57 8.15 1.11 -13.30
C GLN A 57 9.58 0.90 -13.75
N GLN A 58 9.88 1.25 -15.00
CA GLN A 58 11.23 1.08 -15.59
C GLN A 58 11.78 -0.35 -15.43
N GLY A 59 10.91 -1.36 -15.58
CA GLY A 59 11.28 -2.77 -15.43
C GLY A 59 11.47 -3.25 -13.99
N LYS A 60 11.32 -2.38 -12.99
CA LYS A 60 11.42 -2.76 -11.57
C LYS A 60 10.02 -3.00 -10.98
N PRO A 61 9.83 -4.06 -10.19
CA PRO A 61 8.58 -4.29 -9.48
C PRO A 61 8.39 -3.30 -8.34
N ILE A 62 7.14 -2.90 -8.11
CA ILE A 62 6.73 -2.01 -7.02
C ILE A 62 5.51 -2.64 -6.36
N LEU A 63 5.59 -2.80 -5.04
CA LEU A 63 4.44 -3.10 -4.19
C LEU A 63 3.82 -1.79 -3.73
N LYS A 64 2.49 -1.69 -3.75
CA LYS A 64 1.78 -0.54 -3.19
C LYS A 64 0.77 -1.01 -2.15
N LEU A 65 0.86 -0.47 -0.95
CA LEU A 65 0.02 -0.86 0.19
C LEU A 65 -0.60 0.36 0.88
N LYS A 66 -1.84 0.21 1.33
CA LYS A 66 -2.47 1.10 2.29
C LYS A 66 -2.44 0.47 3.67
N PHE A 67 -1.99 1.20 4.68
CA PHE A 67 -1.82 0.66 6.03
C PHE A 67 -2.00 1.70 7.15
N PHE A 68 -2.69 2.81 6.88
CA PHE A 68 -2.92 3.86 7.89
C PHE A 68 -3.78 3.40 9.07
N ALA A 69 -4.51 2.29 8.94
CA ALA A 69 -5.28 1.72 10.04
C ALA A 69 -4.42 1.20 11.19
N SER A 70 -3.10 1.03 10.99
CA SER A 70 -2.18 0.67 12.05
C SER A 70 -1.57 1.92 12.68
N SER A 71 -1.66 2.03 14.01
CA SER A 71 -1.03 3.10 14.79
C SER A 71 0.48 2.91 15.00
N SER A 72 1.01 1.73 14.66
CA SER A 72 2.42 1.40 14.81
C SER A 72 2.89 0.50 13.67
N TYR A 73 4.12 0.73 13.23
CA TYR A 73 4.84 -0.06 12.23
C TYR A 73 6.34 0.25 12.35
N SER A 74 7.17 -0.65 11.82
CA SER A 74 8.62 -0.61 11.89
C SER A 74 9.21 0.61 11.17
N VAL A 75 10.50 0.85 11.43
CA VAL A 75 11.28 1.91 10.76
C VAL A 75 11.24 1.77 9.23
N PHE A 76 11.12 0.54 8.71
CA PHE A 76 10.95 0.31 7.27
C PHE A 76 9.72 1.05 6.74
N PHE A 77 8.54 0.80 7.32
CA PHE A 77 7.30 1.44 6.87
C PHE A 77 7.20 2.93 7.25
N GLN A 78 7.80 3.33 8.37
CA GLN A 78 7.91 4.76 8.72
C GLN A 78 8.69 5.52 7.64
N ASN A 79 9.82 4.96 7.17
CA ASN A 79 10.61 5.57 6.11
C ASN A 79 9.84 5.66 4.78
N LEU A 80 9.00 4.68 4.44
CA LEU A 80 8.18 4.76 3.23
C LEU A 80 7.20 5.94 3.24
N ILE A 81 6.58 6.21 4.40
CA ILE A 81 5.70 7.38 4.57
C ILE A 81 6.51 8.67 4.46
N ARG A 82 7.67 8.73 5.15
CA ARG A 82 8.59 9.85 5.06
C ARG A 82 8.97 10.15 3.62
N PHE A 83 9.44 9.15 2.87
CA PHE A 83 9.83 9.30 1.47
C PHE A 83 8.66 9.77 0.60
N THR A 84 7.45 9.25 0.84
CA THR A 84 6.24 9.68 0.11
C THR A 84 5.89 11.16 0.39
N ILE A 85 6.11 11.64 1.62
CA ILE A 85 5.89 13.05 1.99
C ILE A 85 6.96 13.94 1.34
N GLU A 86 8.21 13.50 1.38
CA GLU A 86 9.38 14.24 0.88
C GLU A 86 9.46 14.30 -0.66
N GLU A 87 8.92 13.30 -1.38
CA GLU A 87 9.00 13.17 -2.85
C GLU A 87 8.54 14.43 -3.61
N TYR A 88 7.59 15.17 -3.05
CA TYR A 88 7.01 16.37 -3.66
C TYR A 88 7.21 17.62 -2.81
N ASP A 89 8.32 17.69 -2.06
CA ASP A 89 8.65 18.81 -1.17
C ASP A 89 7.45 19.18 -0.28
N TYR A 90 6.86 18.17 0.37
CA TYR A 90 5.75 18.31 1.33
C TYR A 90 4.43 18.86 0.75
N LYS A 91 4.35 19.12 -0.56
CA LYS A 91 3.20 19.75 -1.22
C LYS A 91 1.89 18.97 -1.07
N TYR A 92 1.96 17.63 -1.01
CA TYR A 92 0.80 16.75 -0.94
C TYR A 92 0.57 16.19 0.47
N THR A 93 0.59 17.10 1.45
CA THR A 93 0.26 16.83 2.84
C THR A 93 -1.11 17.42 3.18
N GLY A 94 -1.75 16.93 4.25
CA GLY A 94 -3.12 17.23 4.61
C GLY A 94 -4.17 16.33 3.95
N CYS A 95 -5.43 16.47 4.37
CA CYS A 95 -6.56 15.80 3.75
C CYS A 95 -6.86 16.45 2.39
N TYR A 96 -7.12 15.64 1.36
CA TYR A 96 -7.41 16.14 0.02
C TYR A 96 -8.85 16.67 -0.16
N GLY A 97 -9.71 16.61 0.86
CA GLY A 97 -11.10 17.09 0.77
C GLY A 97 -11.96 16.34 -0.27
N CYS A 98 -11.58 15.11 -0.62
CA CYS A 98 -12.19 14.36 -1.74
C CYS A 98 -13.58 13.74 -1.47
N GLY A 99 -14.14 13.95 -0.28
CA GLY A 99 -15.44 13.39 0.12
C GLY A 99 -15.48 11.86 0.25
N LYS A 100 -14.33 11.19 0.39
CA LYS A 100 -14.24 9.71 0.48
C LYS A 100 -14.16 9.17 1.92
N CYS A 101 -13.99 10.05 2.91
CA CYS A 101 -13.94 9.81 4.35
C CYS A 101 -14.28 11.12 5.10
N ASP A 102 -14.26 11.10 6.43
CA ASP A 102 -14.46 12.24 7.34
C ASP A 102 -13.22 13.15 7.52
N GLY A 103 -12.14 12.86 6.78
CA GLY A 103 -10.88 13.59 6.85
C GLY A 103 -9.82 12.95 7.76
N THR A 104 -10.14 11.86 8.45
CA THR A 104 -9.22 11.19 9.40
C THR A 104 -8.41 10.06 8.77
N GLU A 105 -8.80 9.56 7.59
CA GLU A 105 -8.11 8.45 6.92
C GLU A 105 -6.78 8.91 6.30
N GLY A 106 -5.68 8.68 7.02
CA GLY A 106 -4.33 8.96 6.55
C GLY A 106 -3.25 8.66 7.57
N TYR A 107 -2.01 8.86 7.17
CA TYR A 107 -0.83 8.61 7.97
C TYR A 107 -0.44 9.87 8.72
N GLN A 108 -0.17 9.74 10.01
CA GLN A 108 0.51 10.79 10.78
C GLN A 108 2.00 10.44 10.82
N TYR A 109 2.84 11.43 10.54
CA TYR A 109 4.29 11.29 10.61
C TYR A 109 4.88 12.45 11.39
N GLN A 110 5.65 12.12 12.43
CA GLN A 110 6.36 13.09 13.26
C GLN A 110 7.86 13.00 12.98
N TYR A 111 8.46 14.12 12.62
CA TYR A 111 9.90 14.26 12.42
C TYR A 111 10.61 14.47 13.76
N LEU A 112 11.91 14.16 13.81
CA LEU A 112 12.74 14.35 15.00
C LEU A 112 12.87 15.81 15.43
N ASP A 113 12.66 16.74 14.49
CA ASP A 113 12.65 18.19 14.74
C ASP A 113 11.29 18.70 15.27
N GLY A 114 10.32 17.81 15.49
CA GLY A 114 8.99 18.13 16.01
C GLY A 114 7.96 18.49 14.94
N ARG A 115 8.31 18.54 13.66
CA ARG A 115 7.31 18.76 12.59
C ARG A 115 6.39 17.55 12.47
N GLU A 116 5.09 17.83 12.33
CA GLU A 116 4.08 16.81 12.08
C GLU A 116 3.44 17.02 10.73
N TYR A 117 3.30 15.94 9.96
CA TYR A 117 2.61 15.95 8.69
C TYR A 117 1.56 14.85 8.66
N PHE A 118 0.43 15.19 8.05
CA PHE A 118 -0.60 14.23 7.69
C PHE A 118 -0.46 13.89 6.21
N ARG A 119 -0.42 12.61 5.86
CA ARG A 119 -0.47 12.13 4.48
C ARG A 119 -1.83 11.47 4.23
N CYS A 120 -2.60 12.04 3.32
CA CYS A 120 -3.91 11.50 2.93
C CYS A 120 -3.83 10.01 2.56
N GLY A 121 -4.66 9.20 3.20
CA GLY A 121 -4.74 7.75 2.98
C GLY A 121 -5.51 7.36 1.73
N LEU A 122 -5.88 8.31 0.86
CA LEU A 122 -6.49 8.00 -0.44
C LEU A 122 -5.51 7.19 -1.31
N GLU A 123 -4.27 7.66 -1.36
CA GLU A 123 -3.17 7.07 -2.12
C GLU A 123 -2.59 5.84 -1.42
N LEU A 124 -1.99 4.97 -2.22
CA LEU A 124 -1.20 3.83 -1.73
C LEU A 124 0.22 4.30 -1.46
N ILE A 125 0.88 3.73 -0.46
CA ILE A 125 2.31 3.95 -0.20
C ILE A 125 3.11 2.97 -1.06
N GLU A 126 4.09 3.49 -1.77
CA GLU A 126 4.93 2.71 -2.68
C GLU A 126 6.13 2.09 -1.95
N ILE A 127 6.44 0.85 -2.31
CA ILE A 127 7.53 0.06 -1.75
C ILE A 127 8.41 -0.37 -2.92
N PHE A 128 9.52 0.37 -3.11
CA PHE A 128 10.48 0.12 -4.19
C PHE A 128 11.50 -0.95 -3.82
N ASP A 129 11.89 -1.02 -2.55
CA ASP A 129 12.81 -2.02 -2.02
C ASP A 129 12.06 -3.31 -1.69
N VAL A 130 11.58 -3.98 -2.74
CA VAL A 130 10.77 -5.21 -2.60
C VAL A 130 11.56 -6.35 -1.97
N GLU A 131 12.89 -6.38 -2.11
CA GLU A 131 13.71 -7.49 -1.63
C GLU A 131 13.87 -7.50 -0.11
N ASN A 132 13.76 -6.32 0.52
CA ASN A 132 13.90 -6.16 1.98
C ASN A 132 12.56 -5.98 2.69
N VAL A 133 11.43 -6.26 2.03
CA VAL A 133 10.11 -6.12 2.66
C VAL A 133 9.97 -7.12 3.82
N PRO A 134 9.70 -6.65 5.05
CA PRO A 134 9.39 -7.52 6.17
C PRO A 134 8.00 -8.15 5.95
N LEU A 135 7.95 -9.32 5.31
CA LEU A 135 6.72 -9.96 4.83
C LEU A 135 5.68 -10.15 5.94
N GLU A 136 6.05 -10.63 7.12
CA GLU A 136 5.11 -10.85 8.22
C GLU A 136 4.39 -9.55 8.64
N GLU A 137 5.16 -8.46 8.77
CA GLU A 137 4.61 -7.16 9.09
C GLU A 137 3.74 -6.62 7.95
N PHE A 138 4.18 -6.78 6.69
CA PHE A 138 3.38 -6.40 5.52
C PHE A 138 2.00 -7.06 5.55
N LEU A 139 1.94 -8.38 5.79
CA LEU A 139 0.68 -9.12 5.84
C LEU A 139 -0.19 -8.68 7.01
N LEU A 140 0.42 -8.40 8.18
CA LEU A 140 -0.29 -7.87 9.34
C LEU A 140 -0.91 -6.50 9.05
N LEU A 141 -0.13 -5.57 8.47
CA LEU A 141 -0.58 -4.24 8.09
C LEU A 141 -1.70 -4.29 7.05
N PHE A 142 -1.54 -5.14 6.04
CA PHE A 142 -2.57 -5.37 5.04
C PHE A 142 -3.87 -5.89 5.67
N LYS A 143 -3.78 -6.88 6.57
CA LYS A 143 -4.94 -7.43 7.29
C LYS A 143 -5.64 -6.37 8.14
N LYS A 144 -4.90 -5.59 8.93
CA LYS A 144 -5.48 -4.50 9.73
C LYS A 144 -6.22 -3.48 8.87
N GLN A 145 -5.63 -3.08 7.74
CA GLN A 145 -6.29 -2.16 6.83
C GLN A 145 -7.54 -2.76 6.18
N HIS A 146 -7.51 -4.04 5.84
CA HIS A 146 -8.68 -4.78 5.34
C HIS A 146 -9.81 -4.76 6.37
N GLU A 147 -9.50 -5.13 7.62
CA GLU A 147 -10.46 -5.17 8.73
C GLU A 147 -11.07 -3.80 9.02
N TYR A 148 -10.26 -2.74 8.99
CA TYR A 148 -10.74 -1.35 9.16
C TYR A 148 -11.80 -0.95 8.11
N TYR A 149 -11.74 -1.50 6.90
CA TYR A 149 -12.74 -1.21 5.87
C TYR A 149 -13.90 -2.22 5.81
N LEU A 150 -13.90 -3.28 6.61
CA LEU A 150 -15.04 -4.17 6.67
C LEU A 150 -16.27 -3.44 7.25
N PRO A 151 -17.48 -3.72 6.72
CA PRO A 151 -18.71 -3.19 7.29
C PRO A 151 -18.84 -3.54 8.78
N GLY A 152 -19.17 -2.57 9.63
CA GLY A 152 -19.33 -2.76 11.08
C GLY A 152 -18.11 -2.34 11.92
N ASN A 153 -16.98 -2.00 11.30
CA ASN A 153 -15.79 -1.48 11.98
C ASN A 153 -15.57 0.03 11.79
N LYS A 154 -16.59 0.73 11.25
CA LYS A 154 -16.64 2.18 11.05
C LYS A 154 -17.94 2.74 11.59
#